data_AF-A0A964R0F8-F1
#
_entry.id   AF-A0A964R0F8-F1
#
_cell.length_a   1.000
_cell.length_b   1.000
_cell.length_c   1.000
_cell.angle_alpha   90.00
_cell.angle_beta   90.00
_cell.angle_gamma   90.00
#
_symmetry.space_group_name_H-M   'P 1'
#
loop_
_entity.id
_entity.type
_entity.pdbx_description
1 polymer ?
#
loop_
_entity_poly.entity_id
_entity_poly.type
_entity_poly.pdbx_seq_one_letter_code
_entity_poly.pdbx_strand_id
1 'polypeptide(L)' 'MRILLQKKDNGFYFKERGAWTPAAADAMDFLCSTRAIDFCLANRISDVQIVLKFHEQRYDIVLPMAAEQSGPAPRPSGAL' A
#
# COMPACT_ATOMS: atom_id res chain seq x y z
N MET A 1 -12.46 7.34 9.19
CA MET A 1 -11.29 6.50 8.88
C MET A 1 -11.04 6.67 7.39
N ARG A 2 -9.79 6.81 6.97
CA ARG A 2 -9.42 6.98 5.56
C ARG A 2 -8.45 5.89 5.15
N ILE A 3 -8.55 5.43 3.92
CA ILE A 3 -7.65 4.43 3.36
C ILE A 3 -6.79 5.15 2.33
N LEU A 4 -5.51 5.31 2.64
CA LEU A 4 -4.58 6.09 1.84
C LEU A 4 -3.51 5.18 1.24
N LEU A 5 -2.95 5.59 0.11
CA LEU A 5 -1.72 5.00 -0.43
C LEU A 5 -0.54 5.89 -0.07
N GLN A 6 0.53 5.28 0.44
CA GLN A 6 1.75 5.98 0.82
C GLN A 6 2.96 5.33 0.14
N LYS A 7 3.86 6.14 -0.39
CA LYS A 7 5.17 5.69 -0.88
C LYS A 7 6.06 5.23 0.25
N LYS A 8 6.78 4.11 0.05
CA LYS A 8 7.73 3.59 1.03
C LYS A 8 8.99 4.44 1.13
N ASP A 9 9.41 5.07 0.04
CA ASP A 9 10.69 5.80 -0.03
C ASP A 9 10.68 7.14 0.74
N ASN A 10 9.62 7.94 0.57
CA ASN A 10 9.55 9.31 1.10
C ASN A 10 8.33 9.57 1.99
N GLY A 11 7.44 8.58 2.13
CA GLY A 11 6.24 8.72 2.96
C GLY A 11 5.15 9.61 2.36
N PHE A 12 5.22 9.99 1.08
CA PHE A 12 4.20 10.83 0.46
C PHE A 12 2.95 10.00 0.14
N TYR A 13 1.81 10.66 0.27
CA TYR A 13 0.50 10.08 0.00
C TYR A 13 0.03 10.37 -1.42
N PHE A 14 -0.67 9.41 -2.01
CA PHE A 14 -1.28 9.58 -3.32
C PHE A 14 -2.40 10.62 -3.22
N LYS A 15 -2.34 11.69 -4.02
CA LYS A 15 -3.38 12.73 -4.07
C LYS A 15 -4.28 12.53 -5.28
N GLU A 16 -3.69 12.45 -6.46
CA GLU A 16 -4.37 12.24 -7.72
C GLU A 16 -3.35 11.80 -8.79
N ARG A 17 -3.82 11.53 -10.02
CA ARG A 17 -2.97 10.97 -11.08
C ARG A 17 -1.76 11.87 -11.36
N GLY A 18 -0.56 11.35 -11.12
CA GLY A 18 0.70 12.08 -11.30
C GLY A 18 1.09 13.00 -10.13
N ALA A 19 0.29 13.08 -9.06
CA ALA A 19 0.54 13.95 -7.92
C ALA A 19 0.58 13.19 -6.59
N TRP A 20 1.60 13.50 -5.79
CA TRP A 20 1.83 12.98 -4.45
C TRP A 20 1.97 14.15 -3.48
N THR A 21 1.54 13.96 -2.23
CA THR A 21 1.54 15.01 -1.20
C THR A 21 2.12 14.49 0.11
N PRO A 22 2.93 15.27 0.86
CA PRO A 22 3.31 14.89 2.22
C PRO A 22 2.14 14.99 3.22
N ALA A 23 1.07 15.71 2.87
CA ALA A 23 -0.07 15.94 3.75
C ALA A 23 -1.13 14.85 3.58
N ALA A 24 -1.27 13.97 4.59
CA ALA A 24 -2.30 12.94 4.61
C ALA A 24 -3.74 13.49 4.50
N ALA A 25 -3.97 14.74 4.94
CA ALA A 25 -5.27 15.40 4.83
C ALA A 25 -5.70 15.59 3.36
N ASP A 26 -4.74 15.84 2.47
CA ASP A 26 -4.94 16.09 1.05
C ASP A 26 -4.87 14.82 0.19
N ALA A 27 -4.62 13.67 0.82
CA ALA A 27 -4.49 12.39 0.14
C ALA A 27 -5.86 11.89 -0.37
N MET A 28 -5.87 11.12 -1.46
CA MET A 28 -7.09 10.46 -1.91
C MET A 28 -7.50 9.38 -0.91
N ASP A 29 -8.76 9.41 -0.50
CA ASP A 29 -9.36 8.32 0.27
C ASP A 29 -9.94 7.26 -0.66
N PHE A 30 -9.39 6.06 -0.59
CA PHE A 30 -9.83 4.92 -1.39
C PHE A 30 -11.12 4.27 -0.87
N LEU A 31 -11.57 4.62 0.34
CA LEU A 31 -12.76 4.10 1.05
C LEU A 31 -12.73 2.59 1.36
N CYS A 32 -12.07 1.79 0.53
CA CYS A 32 -11.94 0.34 0.63
C CYS A 32 -10.50 -0.08 0.30
N SER A 33 -9.94 -0.96 1.13
CA SER A 33 -8.59 -1.51 0.94
C SER A 33 -8.48 -2.28 -0.37
N THR A 34 -9.50 -3.06 -0.73
CA THR A 34 -9.54 -3.78 -2.02
C THR A 34 -9.47 -2.81 -3.21
N ARG A 35 -10.18 -1.68 -3.15
CA ARG A 35 -10.09 -0.64 -4.20
C ARG A 35 -8.71 -0.02 -4.29
N ALA A 36 -8.03 0.20 -3.15
CA ALA A 36 -6.66 0.69 -3.14
C ALA A 36 -5.69 -0.32 -3.78
N ILE A 37 -5.89 -1.61 -3.50
CA ILE A 37 -5.11 -2.71 -4.10
C ILE A 37 -5.34 -2.77 -5.61
N ASP A 38 -6.60 -2.82 -6.04
CA ASP A 38 -6.98 -2.85 -7.47
C ASP A 38 -6.42 -1.65 -8.21
N PHE A 39 -6.46 -0.46 -7.59
CA PHE A 39 -5.88 0.75 -8.17
C PHE A 39 -4.36 0.64 -8.36
N CYS A 40 -3.63 0.12 -7.36
CA CYS A 40 -2.19 -0.10 -7.48
C CYS A 40 -1.85 -1.06 -8.62
N LEU A 41 -2.58 -2.19 -8.69
CA LEU A 41 -2.38 -3.19 -9.74
C LEU A 41 -2.69 -2.63 -11.14
N ALA A 42 -3.82 -1.94 -11.29
CA ALA A 42 -4.23 -1.36 -12.58
C ALA A 42 -3.28 -0.26 -13.07
N ASN A 43 -2.69 0.52 -12.16
CA ASN A 43 -1.78 1.61 -12.50
C ASN A 43 -0.29 1.22 -12.44
N ARG A 44 0.02 -0.06 -12.16
CA ARG A 44 1.38 -0.56 -11.95
C ARG A 44 2.18 0.27 -10.93
N ILE A 45 1.49 0.71 -9.88
CA ILE A 45 2.11 1.45 -8.79
C ILE A 45 2.70 0.41 -7.83
N SER A 46 4.02 0.25 -7.91
CA SER A 46 4.80 -0.56 -7.00
C SER A 46 5.45 0.33 -5.94
N ASP A 47 5.98 -0.27 -4.87
CA ASP A 47 6.67 0.43 -3.78
C ASP A 47 5.80 1.36 -2.92
N VAL A 48 4.54 0.98 -2.75
CA VAL A 48 3.58 1.66 -1.87
C VAL A 48 3.11 0.76 -0.74
N GLN A 49 2.58 1.38 0.30
CA GLN A 49 1.91 0.73 1.42
C GLN A 49 0.53 1.37 1.60
N ILE A 50 -0.43 0.58 2.07
CA ILE A 50 -1.77 1.08 2.38
C ILE A 50 -1.75 1.55 3.84
N VAL A 51 -2.20 2.77 4.09
CA VAL A 51 -2.28 3.36 5.43
C VAL A 51 -3.75 3.57 5.79
N LEU A 52 -4.21 2.88 6.83
CA LEU A 52 -5.52 3.15 7.44
C LEU A 52 -5.32 4.22 8.50
N LYS A 53 -5.77 5.43 8.14
CA LYS A 53 -5.73 6.64 8.97
C LYS A 53 -7.00 6.75 9.80
N PHE A 54 -6.86 6.81 11.12
CA PHE A 54 -7.98 7.04 12.03
C PHE A 54 -8.03 8.51 12.45
N HIS A 55 -9.24 9.10 12.55
CA HIS A 55 -9.36 10.52 12.92
C HIS A 55 -9.11 10.76 14.41
N GLU A 56 -9.54 9.84 15.25
CA GLU A 56 -9.54 10.00 16.71
C GLU A 56 -8.46 9.18 17.41
N GLN A 57 -7.92 8.16 16.72
CA GLN A 57 -6.86 7.31 17.27
C GLN A 57 -5.50 7.84 16.86
N ARG A 58 -4.53 7.77 17.79
CA ARG A 58 -3.14 8.22 17.58
C ARG A 58 -2.28 7.25 16.78
N TYR A 59 -2.83 6.10 16.39
CA TYR A 59 -2.10 5.05 15.69
C TYR A 59 -2.75 4.81 14.33
N ASP A 60 -1.92 4.66 13.31
CA ASP A 60 -2.31 4.31 11.96
C ASP A 60 -1.92 2.84 11.71
N ILE A 61 -2.73 2.10 10.95
CA ILE A 61 -2.39 0.74 10.52
C ILE A 61 -1.73 0.82 9.15
N VAL A 62 -0.52 0.29 9.04
CA VAL A 62 0.23 0.23 7.78
C VAL A 62 0.23 -1.21 7.28
N LEU A 63 -0.35 -1.42 6.10
CA LEU A 63 -0.35 -2.70 5.42
C LEU A 63 0.69 -2.66 4.29
N PRO A 64 1.79 -3.44 4.40
CA PRO A 64 2.73 -3.54 3.30
C PRO A 64 2.04 -4.22 2.12
N MET A 65 2.05 -3.57 0.95
CA MET A 65 1.73 -4.27 -0.28
C MET A 65 2.84 -5.29 -0.49
N ALA A 66 2.51 -6.57 -0.36
CA ALA A 66 3.41 -7.64 -0.74
C ALA A 66 3.69 -7.45 -2.23
N ALA A 67 4.95 -7.11 -2.56
CA ALA A 67 5.43 -7.36 -3.90
C ALA A 67 5.20 -8.85 -4.16
N GLU A 68 4.82 -9.16 -5.39
CA GLU A 68 4.56 -10.52 -5.84
C GLU A 68 5.50 -11.52 -5.19
N GLN A 69 4.95 -12.67 -4.83
CA GLN A 69 5.66 -13.83 -4.34
C GLN A 69 7.01 -13.96 -5.07
N SER A 70 8.08 -13.49 -4.44
CA SER A 70 9.42 -13.93 -4.78
C SER A 70 9.45 -15.40 -4.38
N GLY A 71 9.10 -16.31 -5.30
CA GLY A 71 9.41 -17.73 -5.15
C GLY A 71 10.89 -17.84 -4.76
N PRO A 72 11.23 -18.73 -3.81
CA PRO A 72 11.50 -20.10 -4.26
C PRO A 72 11.09 -21.16 -3.22
N ALA A 73 10.52 -22.27 -3.68
CA ALA A 73 10.61 -23.50 -2.91
C ALA A 73 10.60 -24.75 -3.81
N PRO A 74 11.69 -25.06 -4.53
CA PRO A 74 12.02 -26.46 -4.70
C PRO A 74 12.48 -26.96 -3.33
N ARG A 75 11.55 -27.56 -2.57
CA ARG A 75 11.96 -28.43 -1.47
C ARG A 75 12.80 -29.54 -2.12
N PRO A 76 14.08 -29.76 -1.76
CA PRO A 76 14.74 -30.98 -2.17
C PRO A 76 13.92 -32.11 -1.55
N SER A 77 13.23 -32.87 -2.41
CA SER A 77 12.57 -34.09 -2.01
C SER A 77 13.67 -34.98 -1.46
N GLY A 78 13.61 -35.22 -0.16
CA GLY A 78 14.63 -35.97 0.55
C GLY A 78 14.92 -37.27 -0.17
N ALA A 79 16.20 -37.51 -0.42
CA ALA A 79 16.72 -38.83 -0.65
C ALA A 79 16.31 -39.74 0.51
N LEU A 80 15.72 -40.89 0.19
CA LEU A 80 15.93 -42.20 0.82
C LEU A 80 15.23 -43.27 -0.02
#